data_AF-A0A1Q3JVU6-F1
#
_entry.id   AF-A0A1Q3JVU6-F1
#
_cell.length_a   1.000
_cell.length_b   1.000
_cell.length_c   1.000
_cell.angle_alpha   90.00
_cell.angle_beta   90.00
_cell.angle_gamma   90.00
#
_symmetry.space_group_name_H-M   'P 1'
#
loop_
_entity.id
_entity.type
_entity.pdbx_description
1 polymer ?
#
loop_
_entity_poly.entity_id
_entity_poly.type
_entity_poly.pdbx_seq_one_letter_code
_entity_poly.pdbx_strand_id
1 'polypeptide(L)'
;MANIDHKQGTYSIPANSSQQYTFWWGRDSKAPNEFFDVSIAPHLDRNHSTMEPLHETDRAVYWDHRGGVGVVLILTLQNRNDFPVTFEANHVRIY
;
A
#
# COMPACT_ATOMS: atom_id res chain seq x y z
N MET A 1 -0.10 -26.91 0.62
CA MET A 1 0.80 -25.78 0.94
C MET A 1 0.19 -24.55 0.28
N ALA A 2 0.08 -23.42 0.96
CA ALA A 2 -0.49 -22.22 0.36
C ALA A 2 0.48 -21.64 -0.68
N ASN A 3 -0.05 -21.13 -1.79
CA ASN A 3 0.69 -20.37 -2.78
C ASN A 3 0.86 -18.94 -2.26
N ILE A 4 2.01 -18.34 -2.53
CA ILE A 4 2.32 -16.97 -2.13
C ILE A 4 2.73 -16.20 -3.39
N ASP A 5 2.00 -15.14 -3.70
CA ASP A 5 2.34 -14.23 -4.79
C ASP A 5 2.73 -12.85 -4.25
N HIS A 6 3.68 -12.22 -4.94
CA HIS A 6 4.20 -10.90 -4.61
C HIS A 6 4.17 -9.97 -5.83
N LYS A 7 3.91 -8.69 -5.58
CA LYS A 7 4.17 -7.62 -6.54
C LYS A 7 4.49 -6.34 -5.77
N GLN A 8 5.15 -5.40 -6.43
CA GLN A 8 5.52 -4.13 -5.79
C GLN A 8 5.21 -2.96 -6.72
N GLY A 9 5.08 -1.78 -6.12
CA GLY A 9 5.02 -0.53 -6.86
C GLY A 9 5.65 0.60 -6.05
N THR A 10 6.33 1.50 -6.75
CA THR A 10 6.94 2.69 -6.16
C THR A 10 5.96 3.86 -6.27
N TYR A 11 5.77 4.58 -5.17
CA TYR A 11 4.88 5.73 -5.08
C TYR A 11 5.58 6.90 -4.38
N SER A 12 5.05 8.11 -4.56
CA SER A 12 5.48 9.29 -3.82
C SER A 12 4.30 9.97 -3.15
N ILE A 13 4.55 10.56 -1.99
CA ILE A 13 3.63 11.44 -1.27
C ILE A 13 4.26 12.83 -1.10
N PRO A 14 3.57 13.92 -1.47
CA PRO A 14 4.09 15.27 -1.31
C PRO A 14 4.40 15.64 0.15
N ALA A 15 5.23 16.67 0.36
CA ALA A 15 5.50 17.24 1.67
C ALA A 15 4.21 17.71 2.37
N ASN A 16 4.15 17.59 3.70
CA ASN A 16 3.04 18.09 4.54
C ASN A 16 1.64 17.73 4.04
N SER A 17 1.46 16.51 3.53
CA SER A 17 0.23 16.10 2.86
C SER A 17 -0.33 14.79 3.40
N SER A 18 -1.60 14.54 3.12
CA SER A 18 -2.23 13.24 3.32
C SER A 18 -2.87 12.79 2.02
N GLN A 19 -2.64 11.53 1.66
CA GLN A 19 -3.07 10.98 0.39
C GLN A 19 -3.58 9.55 0.56
N GLN A 20 -4.68 9.26 -0.13
CA GLN A 20 -5.26 7.93 -0.21
C GLN A 20 -4.67 7.16 -1.40
N TYR A 21 -4.33 5.91 -1.16
CA TYR A 21 -3.84 4.94 -2.14
C TYR A 21 -4.81 3.76 -2.19
N THR A 22 -5.01 3.21 -3.40
CA THR A 22 -5.84 2.02 -3.63
C THR A 22 -4.99 0.92 -4.21
N PHE A 23 -4.99 -0.24 -3.55
CA PHE A 23 -4.23 -1.41 -3.94
C PHE A 23 -5.17 -2.61 -4.13
N TRP A 24 -4.89 -3.43 -5.15
CA TRP A 24 -5.74 -4.58 -5.50
C TRP A 24 -4.99 -5.60 -6.34
N TRP A 25 -5.35 -6.88 -6.34
CA TRP A 25 -4.75 -7.87 -7.25
C TRP A 25 -5.36 -7.90 -8.66
N GLY A 26 -6.40 -7.11 -8.90
CA GLY A 26 -7.06 -7.07 -10.21
C GLY A 26 -7.79 -8.38 -10.53
N ARG A 27 -7.74 -8.78 -11.81
CA ARG A 27 -8.44 -9.98 -12.34
C ARG A 27 -7.91 -11.30 -11.80
N ASP A 28 -6.69 -11.31 -11.26
CA ASP A 28 -6.05 -12.55 -10.80
C ASP A 28 -6.44 -12.94 -9.38
N SER A 29 -7.20 -12.11 -8.67
CA SER A 29 -7.63 -12.36 -7.30
C SER A 29 -8.31 -13.73 -7.13
N LYS A 30 -8.05 -14.36 -5.98
CA LYS A 30 -8.67 -15.62 -5.53
C LYS A 30 -9.68 -15.40 -4.41
N ALA A 31 -10.10 -14.15 -4.18
CA ALA A 31 -11.13 -13.82 -3.21
C ALA A 31 -12.40 -14.69 -3.42
N PRO A 32 -13.04 -15.17 -2.35
CA PRO A 32 -12.75 -14.88 -0.94
C PRO A 32 -11.65 -15.75 -0.32
N ASN A 33 -11.07 -16.69 -1.07
CA ASN A 33 -10.09 -17.66 -0.58
C ASN A 33 -8.66 -17.13 -0.67
N GLU A 34 -8.44 -15.86 -0.37
CA GLU A 34 -7.09 -15.27 -0.30
C GLU A 34 -6.95 -14.34 0.90
N PHE A 35 -5.78 -14.34 1.51
CA PHE A 35 -5.31 -13.23 2.32
C PHE A 35 -4.64 -12.22 1.39
N PHE A 36 -4.91 -10.92 1.57
CA PHE A 36 -4.25 -9.84 0.83
C PHE A 36 -3.86 -8.71 1.78
N ASP A 37 -2.59 -8.29 1.72
CA ASP A 37 -2.10 -7.13 2.47
C ASP A 37 -1.01 -6.39 1.68
N VAL A 38 -0.76 -5.15 2.11
CA VAL A 38 0.24 -4.25 1.54
C VAL A 38 1.09 -3.66 2.64
N SER A 39 2.40 -3.90 2.57
CA SER A 39 3.38 -3.23 3.44
C SER A 39 3.93 -1.97 2.76
N ILE A 40 4.14 -0.91 3.54
CA ILE A 40 4.73 0.35 3.08
C ILE A 40 6.17 0.46 3.58
N ALA A 41 7.11 0.68 2.66
CA ALA A 41 8.53 0.83 2.95
C ALA A 41 9.05 2.17 2.39
N PRO A 42 9.09 3.24 3.19
CA PRO A 42 9.66 4.52 2.80
C PRO A 42 11.14 4.38 2.41
N HIS A 43 11.54 5.04 1.33
CA HIS A 43 12.94 5.13 0.93
C HIS A 43 13.65 6.07 1.91
N LEU A 44 14.68 5.57 2.58
CA LEU A 44 15.51 6.41 3.43
C LEU A 44 16.29 7.40 2.57
N ASP A 45 16.05 8.68 2.76
CA ASP A 45 16.86 9.73 2.13
C ASP A 45 18.05 10.06 3.02
N ARG A 46 19.26 9.84 2.49
CA ARG A 46 20.53 10.14 3.19
C ARG A 46 20.73 11.63 3.45
N ASN A 47 20.05 12.49 2.69
CA ASN A 47 20.11 13.94 2.87
C ASN A 47 19.15 14.43 3.96
N HIS A 48 18.20 13.60 4.39
CA HIS A 48 17.20 13.94 5.39
C HIS A 48 17.31 12.98 6.59
N SER A 49 18.37 13.16 7.39
CA SER A 49 18.69 12.31 8.55
C SER A 49 17.60 12.33 9.64
N THR A 50 16.71 13.31 9.62
CA THR A 50 15.58 13.47 10.56
C THR A 50 14.24 13.14 9.93
N MET A 51 14.20 12.33 8.87
CA MET A 51 12.94 11.94 8.21
C MET A 51 11.99 11.28 9.21
N GLU A 52 10.81 11.88 9.38
CA GLU A 52 9.71 11.31 10.14
C GLU A 52 9.07 10.15 9.36
N PRO A 53 8.55 9.13 10.06
CA PRO A 53 7.87 8.03 9.40
C PRO A 53 6.59 8.50 8.67
N LEU A 54 6.23 7.81 7.59
CA LEU A 54 4.89 7.94 7.03
C LEU A 54 3.88 7.36 8.02
N HIS A 55 2.85 8.13 8.33
CA HIS A 55 1.80 7.70 9.25
C HIS A 55 0.62 7.13 8.47
N GLU A 56 0.27 5.87 8.76
CA GLU A 56 -1.01 5.31 8.36
C GLU A 56 -2.11 5.91 9.23
N THR A 57 -3.02 6.66 8.59
CA THR A 57 -4.10 7.38 9.28
C THR A 57 -5.46 6.72 9.11
N ASP A 58 -5.62 5.95 8.04
CA ASP A 58 -6.81 5.14 7.78
C ASP A 58 -6.46 3.94 6.92
N ARG A 59 -7.15 2.82 7.15
CA ARG A 59 -6.99 1.55 6.43
C ARG A 59 -8.32 0.84 6.34
N ALA A 60 -8.72 0.52 5.12
CA ALA A 60 -9.93 -0.25 4.86
C ALA A 60 -9.63 -1.39 3.87
N VAL A 61 -10.11 -2.58 4.20
CA VAL A 61 -10.09 -3.74 3.31
C VAL A 61 -11.52 -4.13 3.03
N TYR A 62 -11.89 -4.23 1.75
CA TYR A 62 -13.21 -4.68 1.36
C TYR A 62 -13.16 -5.51 0.09
N TRP A 63 -14.25 -6.23 -0.16
CA TRP A 63 -14.39 -7.12 -1.31
C TRP A 63 -15.38 -6.51 -2.30
N ASP A 64 -14.92 -6.18 -3.52
CA ASP A 64 -15.76 -5.61 -4.58
C ASP A 64 -16.19 -6.67 -5.60
N HIS A 65 -17.33 -7.30 -5.31
CA HIS A 65 -17.94 -8.30 -6.19
C HIS A 65 -18.51 -7.72 -7.50
N ARG A 66 -18.60 -6.40 -7.67
CA ARG A 66 -19.21 -5.76 -8.85
C ARG A 66 -18.18 -5.42 -9.94
N GLY A 67 -16.94 -5.19 -9.56
CA GLY A 67 -15.87 -4.85 -10.49
C GLY A 67 -15.18 -6.05 -11.16
N GLY A 68 -15.45 -7.28 -10.72
CA GLY A 68 -14.59 -8.43 -11.03
C GLY A 68 -13.17 -8.27 -10.48
N VAL A 69 -13.01 -7.38 -9.49
CA VAL A 69 -11.74 -7.06 -8.84
C VAL A 69 -11.82 -7.61 -7.43
N GLY A 70 -10.79 -8.34 -7.03
CA GLY A 70 -10.70 -9.05 -5.76
C GLY A 70 -10.84 -8.26 -4.46
N VAL A 71 -10.05 -8.67 -3.47
CA VAL A 71 -9.84 -7.86 -2.27
C VAL A 71 -9.17 -6.54 -2.68
N VAL A 72 -9.73 -5.43 -2.23
CA VAL A 72 -9.20 -4.07 -2.40
C VAL A 72 -8.77 -3.54 -1.03
N LEU A 73 -7.56 -2.98 -0.96
CA LEU A 73 -7.01 -2.31 0.21
C LEU A 73 -6.88 -0.82 -0.09
N ILE A 74 -7.61 -0.01 0.67
CA ILE A 74 -7.49 1.45 0.68
C ILE A 74 -6.64 1.84 1.89
N LEU A 75 -5.65 2.69 1.64
CA LEU A 75 -4.69 3.15 2.65
C LEU A 75 -4.53 4.66 2.57
N THR A 76 -4.72 5.37 3.67
CA THR A 76 -4.44 6.81 3.75
C THR A 76 -3.15 7.03 4.52
N LEU A 77 -2.13 7.55 3.82
CA LEU A 77 -0.85 7.89 4.39
C LEU A 77 -0.74 9.40 4.62
N GLN A 78 -0.09 9.79 5.70
CA GLN A 78 0.26 11.16 6.00
C GLN A 78 1.78 11.31 6.00
N ASN A 79 2.26 12.28 5.22
CA ASN A 79 3.63 12.75 5.22
C ASN A 79 3.71 14.08 5.96
N ARG A 80 4.38 14.09 7.11
CA ARG A 80 4.63 15.29 7.93
C ARG A 80 5.99 15.93 7.67
N ASN A 81 6.81 15.29 6.83
CA ASN A 81 8.07 15.86 6.41
C ASN A 81 7.81 17.08 5.51
N ASP A 82 8.74 18.03 5.54
CA ASP A 82 8.77 19.21 4.68
C ASP A 82 9.31 18.92 3.27
N PHE A 83 9.62 17.66 2.97
CA PHE A 83 9.99 17.15 1.65
C PHE A 83 9.08 15.99 1.21
N PRO A 84 8.95 15.75 -0.12
CA PRO A 84 8.26 14.57 -0.63
C PRO A 84 8.97 13.28 -0.24
N VAL A 85 8.20 12.24 0.09
CA VAL A 85 8.72 10.91 0.44
C VAL A 85 8.32 9.90 -0.62
N THR A 86 9.29 9.15 -1.12
CA THR A 86 9.06 7.98 -1.98
C THR A 86 9.00 6.71 -1.13
N PHE A 87 8.16 5.76 -1.48
CA PHE A 87 8.02 4.49 -0.79
C PHE A 87 7.71 3.33 -1.73
N GLU A 88 8.10 2.12 -1.33
CA GLU A 88 7.63 0.88 -1.95
C GLU A 88 6.35 0.40 -1.27
N ALA A 89 5.33 0.09 -2.05
CA ALA A 89 4.16 -0.67 -1.61
C ALA A 89 4.31 -2.12 -2.06
N ASN A 90 4.62 -3.02 -1.11
CA ASN A 90 4.78 -4.44 -1.39
C ASN A 90 3.48 -5.18 -1.11
N HIS A 91 2.88 -5.68 -2.18
CA HIS A 91 1.64 -6.45 -2.14
C HIS A 91 1.97 -7.93 -1.91
N VAL A 92 1.29 -8.55 -0.95
CA VAL A 92 1.39 -9.99 -0.67
C VAL A 92 0.01 -10.60 -0.72
N ARG A 93 -0.13 -11.75 -1.37
CA ARG A 93 -1.30 -12.62 -1.17
C ARG A 93 -0.93 -14.06 -0.89
N ILE A 94 -1.81 -14.73 -0.15
CA ILE A 94 -1.68 -16.13 0.24
C ILE A 94 -3.01 -16.84 -0.03
N TYR A 95 -2.98 -17.95 -0.78
CA TYR A 95 -4.18 -18.72 -1.18
C TYR A 95 -3.88 -20.19 -1.50
#